data_AF-A0ABD0VL96-F1
#
_entry.id   AF-A0ABD0VL96-F1
#
_cell.length_a   1.000
_cell.length_b   1.000
_cell.length_c   1.000
_cell.angle_alpha   90.00
_cell.angle_beta   90.00
_cell.angle_gamma   90.00
#
_symmetry.space_group_name_H-M   'P 1'
#
loop_
_entity.id
_entity.type
_entity.pdbx_description
1 polymer ?
#
loop_
_entity_poly.entity_id
_entity_poly.type
_entity_poly.pdbx_seq_one_letter_code
_entity_poly.pdbx_strand_id
1 'polypeptide(L)'
;MYRDRGSGGGMSAAKAEIGTLDRKRINDALDKHLEKSSPSTSRGINGKEKERLSVPSTSAGKQHGNPAGLSKNKCSDEESDSEESDVSGSDGDDTSWIAWFCSLKGNEFFCEVDDEYIQDDFNLCGLSSQVPYYDYALDLILDVESSHGDMFTEEQNELVESAAEMLYGLIHARYILTGKGMAAMLEKYKNYDFGRCPRVYCCGQPCLPVGQSDISRSSTVKIFCPKCEDVYYPRIKNQDIDGAYFGTTFPHLFLMTYPHLKPQKASQRYIPRVFGFKIHKP
;
A
#
# COMPACT_ATOMS: atom_id res chain seq x y z
N MET A 1 59.17 -35.76 3.10
CA MET A 1 58.79 -36.25 4.44
C MET A 1 57.31 -35.96 4.65
N TYR A 2 56.56 -36.84 5.32
CA TYR A 2 55.19 -36.56 5.74
C TYR A 2 55.17 -35.53 6.87
N ARG A 3 54.22 -34.60 6.85
CA ARG A 3 53.47 -34.27 8.08
C ARG A 3 52.10 -33.70 7.77
N ASP A 4 51.11 -34.30 8.40
CA ASP A 4 49.69 -33.99 8.34
C ASP A 4 49.25 -33.31 9.65
N ARG A 5 48.22 -32.46 9.56
CA ARG A 5 47.39 -31.82 10.62
C ARG A 5 46.54 -30.70 9.99
N GLY A 6 45.23 -30.61 10.18
CA GLY A 6 44.31 -31.55 10.83
C GLY A 6 43.13 -30.88 11.55
N SER A 7 42.00 -30.75 10.84
CA SER A 7 40.60 -30.59 11.30
C SER A 7 40.18 -29.52 12.33
N GLY A 8 39.01 -28.90 12.06
CA GLY A 8 38.21 -28.11 13.00
C GLY A 8 37.85 -26.72 12.46
N GLY A 9 36.59 -26.32 12.26
CA GLY A 9 35.32 -27.06 12.31
C GLY A 9 34.29 -26.44 13.27
N GLY A 10 33.23 -25.85 12.71
CA GLY A 10 32.04 -25.38 13.45
C GLY A 10 31.95 -23.88 13.69
N MET A 11 31.29 -23.14 12.79
CA MET A 11 30.86 -21.74 13.01
C MET A 11 29.56 -21.36 12.26
N SER A 12 28.81 -22.35 11.77
CA SER A 12 27.65 -22.14 10.88
C SER A 12 26.32 -21.91 11.60
N ALA A 13 26.17 -22.35 12.86
CA ALA A 13 24.91 -22.25 13.60
C ALA A 13 24.57 -20.81 13.98
N ALA A 14 25.48 -20.12 14.70
CA ALA A 14 25.25 -18.76 15.19
C ALA A 14 25.01 -17.73 14.07
N LYS A 15 25.56 -17.93 12.87
CA LYS A 15 25.24 -17.08 11.70
C LYS A 15 23.81 -17.29 11.21
N ALA A 16 23.37 -18.54 11.08
CA ALA A 16 21.98 -18.85 10.73
C ALA A 16 20.98 -18.36 11.79
N GLU A 17 21.33 -18.44 13.07
CA GLU A 17 20.49 -17.92 14.16
C GLU A 17 20.34 -16.38 14.09
N ILE A 18 21.40 -15.63 13.76
CA ILE A 18 21.30 -14.16 13.59
C ILE A 18 20.44 -13.80 12.37
N GLY A 19 20.68 -14.45 11.21
CA GLY A 19 19.85 -14.23 10.02
C GLY A 19 18.37 -14.56 10.24
N THR A 20 18.04 -15.57 11.06
CA THR A 20 16.65 -15.85 11.44
C THR A 20 16.07 -14.87 12.45
N LEU A 21 16.87 -14.15 13.24
CA LEU A 21 16.38 -13.12 14.17
C LEU A 21 15.91 -11.85 13.45
N ASP A 22 16.66 -11.37 12.44
CA ASP A 22 16.26 -10.18 11.67
C ASP A 22 15.14 -10.49 10.68
N ARG A 23 15.17 -11.66 10.02
CA ARG A 23 14.02 -12.16 9.26
C ARG A 23 12.79 -12.34 10.15
N LYS A 24 12.96 -12.76 11.41
CA LYS A 24 11.85 -12.80 12.37
C LYS A 24 11.36 -11.40 12.73
N ARG A 25 12.22 -10.38 12.87
CA ARG A 25 11.79 -8.99 13.12
C ARG A 25 10.91 -8.44 11.99
N ILE A 26 11.24 -8.72 10.72
CA ILE A 26 10.42 -8.33 9.56
C ILE A 26 9.03 -9.00 9.63
N ASN A 27 8.96 -10.29 9.96
CA ASN A 27 7.71 -11.01 10.15
C ASN A 27 6.92 -10.54 11.39
N ASP A 28 7.58 -10.34 12.53
CA ASP A 28 6.98 -9.79 13.76
C ASP A 28 6.44 -8.35 13.52
N ALA A 29 7.06 -7.57 12.63
CA ALA A 29 6.59 -6.25 12.21
C ALA A 29 5.36 -6.33 11.29
N LEU A 30 5.34 -7.28 10.35
CA LEU A 30 4.19 -7.59 9.50
C LEU A 30 2.98 -7.98 10.36
N ASP A 31 3.14 -8.91 11.31
CA ASP A 31 2.09 -9.33 12.26
C ASP A 31 1.61 -8.17 13.15
N LYS A 32 2.53 -7.38 13.73
CA LYS A 32 2.18 -6.15 14.49
C LYS A 32 1.38 -5.14 13.66
N HIS A 33 1.53 -5.13 12.34
CA HIS A 33 0.79 -4.24 11.44
C HIS A 33 -0.57 -4.82 11.03
N LEU A 34 -0.66 -6.15 10.86
CA LEU A 34 -1.91 -6.87 10.60
C LEU A 34 -2.87 -6.78 11.81
N GLU A 35 -2.40 -7.06 13.02
CA GLU A 35 -3.18 -6.97 14.28
C GLU A 35 -3.84 -5.59 14.46
N LYS A 36 -3.10 -4.51 14.20
CA LYS A 36 -3.59 -3.11 14.29
C LYS A 36 -4.71 -2.78 13.29
N SER A 37 -5.01 -3.66 12.33
CA SER A 37 -5.90 -3.37 11.20
C SER A 37 -7.32 -3.94 11.31
N SER A 38 -7.61 -4.78 12.31
CA SER A 38 -8.88 -5.51 12.46
C SER A 38 -10.01 -4.71 13.14
N PRO A 39 -11.15 -4.43 12.46
CA PRO A 39 -12.28 -3.72 13.05
C PRO A 39 -13.35 -4.67 13.63
N SER A 40 -13.13 -5.17 14.85
CA SER A 40 -14.06 -6.09 15.52
C SER A 40 -15.42 -5.47 15.85
N THR A 41 -16.45 -5.79 15.08
CA THR A 41 -17.83 -5.37 15.35
C THR A 41 -18.51 -6.23 16.42
N SER A 42 -19.40 -5.58 17.20
CA SER A 42 -20.52 -6.13 18.00
C SER A 42 -20.38 -6.15 19.54
N ARG A 43 -21.10 -5.20 20.15
CA ARG A 43 -21.80 -5.18 21.45
C ARG A 43 -22.59 -3.87 21.44
N GLY A 44 -23.85 -3.77 21.83
CA GLY A 44 -24.71 -4.73 22.52
C GLY A 44 -25.62 -3.98 23.48
N ILE A 45 -26.34 -2.96 22.97
CA ILE A 45 -27.05 -1.99 23.82
C ILE A 45 -28.34 -2.62 24.35
N ASN A 46 -28.41 -2.74 25.68
CA ASN A 46 -29.59 -3.19 26.40
C ASN A 46 -30.28 -1.96 27.02
N GLY A 47 -31.46 -1.60 26.51
CA GLY A 47 -32.21 -0.42 26.94
C GLY A 47 -33.68 -0.79 27.15
N LYS A 48 -34.24 -0.46 28.31
CA LYS A 48 -35.53 -0.99 28.77
C LYS A 48 -36.54 0.13 28.99
N GLU A 49 -37.79 -0.18 28.63
CA GLU A 49 -39.02 0.53 29.01
C GLU A 49 -39.26 1.95 28.43
N LYS A 50 -40.50 2.50 28.35
CA LYS A 50 -41.86 1.94 28.16
C LYS A 50 -42.88 3.08 28.30
N GLU A 51 -43.59 3.46 27.24
CA GLU A 51 -44.87 4.15 27.42
C GLU A 51 -45.87 3.93 26.27
N ARG A 52 -47.11 4.37 26.47
CA ARG A 52 -48.30 4.05 25.67
C ARG A 52 -48.61 5.16 24.65
N LEU A 53 -49.36 4.84 23.58
CA LEU A 53 -50.76 5.33 23.41
C LEU A 53 -51.46 4.77 22.15
N SER A 54 -52.68 4.26 22.37
CA SER A 54 -53.90 4.22 21.54
C SER A 54 -53.89 4.17 19.99
N VAL A 55 -54.32 3.00 19.48
CA VAL A 55 -55.37 2.69 18.44
C VAL A 55 -56.45 3.77 18.12
N PRO A 56 -57.32 3.66 17.05
CA PRO A 56 -57.60 2.50 16.14
C PRO A 56 -57.87 2.76 14.61
N SER A 57 -57.92 1.67 13.81
CA SER A 57 -58.76 1.44 12.59
C SER A 57 -58.57 2.33 11.33
N THR A 58 -59.01 1.99 10.09
CA THR A 58 -59.73 0.83 9.47
C THR A 58 -58.90 0.30 8.24
N SER A 59 -59.31 -0.47 7.21
CA SER A 59 -60.48 -1.29 6.77
C SER A 59 -60.11 -2.16 5.53
N ALA A 60 -60.72 -3.35 5.38
CA ALA A 60 -60.83 -4.19 4.15
C ALA A 60 -59.54 -4.83 3.56
N GLY A 61 -59.56 -6.06 3.00
CA GLY A 61 -60.69 -7.00 2.90
C GLY A 61 -60.35 -8.41 2.33
N LYS A 62 -61.41 -9.25 2.33
CA LYS A 62 -61.71 -10.50 1.58
C LYS A 62 -60.82 -10.84 0.34
N GLN A 63 -60.57 -12.11 -0.05
CA GLN A 63 -61.17 -13.42 0.30
C GLN A 63 -60.39 -14.63 -0.30
N HIS A 64 -60.47 -15.82 0.34
CA HIS A 64 -60.21 -17.20 -0.18
C HIS A 64 -58.82 -17.52 -0.81
N GLY A 65 -58.33 -18.78 -0.78
CA GLY A 65 -58.85 -19.99 -0.14
C GLY A 65 -57.86 -21.17 -0.25
N ASN A 66 -58.00 -22.17 0.64
CA ASN A 66 -57.15 -23.37 0.71
C ASN A 66 -57.92 -24.58 0.13
N PRO A 67 -57.24 -25.65 -0.35
CA PRO A 67 -57.09 -26.82 0.53
C PRO A 67 -55.73 -27.54 0.43
N ALA A 68 -55.51 -28.51 1.32
CA ALA A 68 -54.22 -29.19 1.50
C ALA A 68 -54.07 -30.48 0.68
N GLY A 69 -52.81 -30.93 0.50
CA GLY A 69 -52.45 -32.27 0.05
C GLY A 69 -51.15 -32.73 0.73
N LEU A 70 -51.15 -33.92 1.33
CA LEU A 70 -49.97 -34.51 1.97
C LEU A 70 -49.14 -35.31 0.96
N SER A 71 -47.82 -35.29 1.12
CA SER A 71 -46.97 -36.48 0.93
C SER A 71 -45.66 -36.36 1.70
N LYS A 72 -45.22 -37.46 2.32
CA LYS A 72 -43.86 -37.62 2.86
C LYS A 72 -42.93 -38.08 1.74
N ASN A 73 -41.66 -37.72 1.82
CA ASN A 73 -40.59 -38.66 1.47
C ASN A 73 -39.36 -38.42 2.36
N LYS A 74 -38.44 -39.39 2.39
CA LYS A 74 -37.36 -39.49 3.38
C LYS A 74 -36.10 -40.09 2.75
N CYS A 75 -35.00 -39.34 2.81
CA CYS A 75 -33.60 -39.70 2.55
C CYS A 75 -32.81 -38.71 3.44
N SER A 76 -31.92 -39.07 4.37
CA SER A 76 -30.75 -39.95 4.27
C SER A 76 -29.64 -39.31 3.42
N ASP A 77 -28.96 -38.34 4.01
CA ASP A 77 -27.57 -38.00 3.65
C ASP A 77 -26.62 -38.91 4.44
N GLU A 78 -25.47 -39.25 3.86
CA GLU A 78 -24.45 -40.11 4.48
C GLU A 78 -23.19 -39.31 4.81
N GLU A 79 -22.58 -39.60 5.96
CA GLU A 79 -21.31 -39.03 6.38
C GLU A 79 -20.18 -39.53 5.44
N SER A 80 -19.34 -38.63 4.94
CA SER A 80 -18.16 -38.97 4.14
C SER A 80 -16.95 -38.22 4.68
N ASP A 81 -16.28 -38.84 5.66
CA ASP A 81 -15.08 -38.34 6.32
C ASP A 81 -13.85 -39.08 5.76
N SER A 82 -12.95 -38.36 5.07
CA SER A 82 -11.69 -38.90 4.51
C SER A 82 -10.71 -37.79 4.09
N GLU A 83 -9.78 -37.50 5.02
CA GLU A 83 -8.36 -37.18 4.82
C GLU A 83 -7.85 -35.95 4.03
N GLU A 84 -6.81 -35.36 4.63
CA GLU A 84 -5.63 -34.72 4.05
C GLU A 84 -5.73 -34.02 2.67
N SER A 85 -5.95 -32.70 2.71
CA SER A 85 -5.35 -31.82 1.70
C SER A 85 -3.91 -31.52 2.10
N ASP A 86 -2.95 -31.90 1.26
CA ASP A 86 -1.54 -31.57 1.45
C ASP A 86 -1.36 -30.07 1.71
N VAL A 87 -0.82 -29.72 2.87
CA VAL A 87 -0.15 -28.44 3.03
C VAL A 87 1.14 -28.53 2.21
N SER A 88 1.00 -28.22 0.92
CA SER A 88 2.13 -27.94 0.06
C SER A 88 2.87 -26.77 0.67
N GLY A 89 3.99 -27.08 1.33
CA GLY A 89 4.91 -26.07 1.81
C GLY A 89 5.45 -25.33 0.60
N SER A 90 4.90 -24.15 0.34
CA SER A 90 5.68 -23.15 -0.35
C SER A 90 6.91 -22.93 0.52
N ASP A 91 8.09 -23.19 -0.03
CA ASP A 91 9.30 -22.62 0.51
C ASP A 91 9.05 -21.12 0.70
N GLY A 92 9.52 -20.56 1.82
CA GLY A 92 9.26 -19.16 2.14
C GLY A 92 9.91 -18.28 1.08
N ASP A 93 9.10 -17.64 0.25
CA ASP A 93 9.56 -16.55 -0.62
C ASP A 93 10.15 -15.47 0.29
N ASP A 94 11.48 -15.43 0.36
CA ASP A 94 12.26 -14.44 1.08
C ASP A 94 11.99 -13.07 0.45
N THR A 95 10.90 -12.45 0.91
CA THR A 95 10.36 -11.22 0.38
C THR A 95 11.33 -10.10 0.71
N SER A 96 11.97 -9.55 -0.32
CA SER A 96 12.98 -8.50 -0.16
C SER A 96 12.41 -7.28 0.55
N TRP A 97 13.27 -6.51 1.21
CA TRP A 97 12.89 -5.28 1.90
C TRP A 97 12.09 -4.33 0.98
N ILE A 98 12.48 -4.24 -0.30
CA ILE A 98 11.82 -3.42 -1.32
C ILE A 98 10.39 -3.91 -1.61
N ALA A 99 10.20 -5.21 -1.83
CA ALA A 99 8.87 -5.80 -2.08
C ALA A 99 7.98 -5.71 -0.84
N TRP A 100 8.54 -6.00 0.34
CA TRP A 100 7.88 -5.82 1.63
C TRP A 100 7.40 -4.37 1.81
N PHE A 101 8.30 -3.38 1.68
CA PHE A 101 8.00 -1.97 1.84
C PHE A 101 6.92 -1.48 0.85
N CYS A 102 6.98 -1.90 -0.42
CA CYS A 102 5.98 -1.54 -1.42
C CYS A 102 4.61 -2.22 -1.18
N SER A 103 4.59 -3.37 -0.50
CA SER A 103 3.34 -4.05 -0.09
C SER A 103 2.64 -3.40 1.11
N LEU A 104 3.34 -2.56 1.89
CA LEU A 104 2.80 -1.95 3.11
C LEU A 104 1.59 -1.06 2.80
N LYS A 105 0.55 -1.19 3.63
CA LYS A 105 -0.69 -0.41 3.50
C LYS A 105 -0.42 1.09 3.66
N GLY A 106 -0.78 1.85 2.62
CA GLY A 106 -0.46 3.25 2.44
C GLY A 106 0.64 3.52 1.40
N ASN A 107 1.52 2.55 1.14
CA ASN A 107 2.64 2.65 0.18
C ASN A 107 2.21 2.29 -1.26
N GLU A 108 0.92 2.18 -1.56
CA GLU A 108 0.40 1.67 -2.85
C GLU A 108 0.79 2.56 -4.06
N PHE A 109 1.37 3.73 -3.83
CA PHE A 109 1.88 4.64 -4.86
C PHE A 109 3.32 4.34 -5.29
N PHE A 110 4.12 3.63 -4.50
CA PHE A 110 5.48 3.26 -4.89
C PHE A 110 5.47 2.19 -5.98
N CYS A 111 6.46 2.22 -6.87
CA CYS A 111 6.92 1.03 -7.56
C CYS A 111 8.15 0.47 -6.85
N GLU A 112 8.39 -0.82 -7.03
CA GLU A 112 9.66 -1.45 -6.69
C GLU A 112 10.78 -0.85 -7.56
N VAL A 113 11.94 -0.61 -6.97
CA VAL A 113 13.14 -0.09 -7.65
C VAL A 113 14.10 -1.26 -7.86
N ASP A 114 14.58 -1.45 -9.09
CA ASP A 114 15.55 -2.52 -9.41
C ASP A 114 16.86 -2.37 -8.61
N ASP A 115 17.32 -3.45 -8.00
CA ASP A 115 18.58 -3.47 -7.22
C ASP A 115 19.77 -2.95 -8.02
N GLU A 116 19.86 -3.23 -9.33
CA GLU A 116 20.97 -2.77 -10.17
C GLU A 116 20.96 -1.24 -10.41
N TYR A 117 19.83 -0.57 -10.18
CA TYR A 117 19.78 0.90 -10.16
C TYR A 117 20.33 1.47 -8.85
N ILE A 118 20.10 0.77 -7.75
CA ILE A 118 20.55 1.14 -6.40
C ILE A 118 22.05 0.86 -6.22
N GLN A 119 22.53 -0.28 -6.73
CA GLN A 119 23.94 -0.70 -6.65
C GLN A 119 24.90 0.16 -7.50
N ASP A 120 24.38 1.06 -8.35
CA ASP A 120 25.18 2.05 -9.08
C ASP A 120 25.22 3.38 -8.30
N ASP A 121 26.31 3.60 -7.57
CA ASP A 121 26.65 4.79 -6.78
C ASP A 121 26.36 6.12 -7.51
N PHE A 122 26.47 6.15 -8.85
CA PHE A 122 26.20 7.36 -9.63
C PHE A 122 24.74 7.81 -9.48
N ASN A 123 23.79 6.86 -9.42
CA ASN A 123 22.38 7.14 -9.23
C ASN A 123 22.07 7.62 -7.80
N LEU A 124 22.87 7.20 -6.81
CA LEU A 124 22.73 7.56 -5.40
C LEU A 124 23.47 8.86 -5.01
N CYS A 125 24.27 9.43 -5.92
CA CYS A 125 25.13 10.57 -5.67
C CYS A 125 24.44 11.71 -4.88
N GLY A 126 25.04 12.10 -3.75
CA GLY A 126 24.57 13.19 -2.88
C GLY A 126 23.43 12.82 -1.90
N LEU A 127 23.01 11.55 -1.81
CA LEU A 127 22.03 11.12 -0.79
C LEU A 127 22.66 10.88 0.59
N SER A 128 23.93 10.45 0.64
CA SER A 128 24.66 10.19 1.90
C SER A 128 24.88 11.42 2.79
N SER A 129 24.78 12.64 2.25
CA SER A 129 24.78 13.88 3.03
C SER A 129 23.38 14.35 3.47
N GLN A 130 22.32 13.59 3.15
CA GLN A 130 20.92 13.92 3.44
C GLN A 130 20.24 12.89 4.36
N VAL A 131 20.70 11.65 4.35
CA VAL A 131 20.15 10.54 5.16
C VAL A 131 21.12 10.16 6.29
N PRO A 132 20.68 10.09 7.57
CA PRO A 132 21.50 9.57 8.66
C PRO A 132 21.68 8.04 8.51
N TYR A 133 22.77 7.47 9.05
CA TYR A 133 23.05 6.02 8.96
C TYR A 133 23.03 5.46 7.52
N TYR A 134 23.35 6.28 6.51
CA TYR A 134 23.20 5.96 5.09
C TYR A 134 23.67 4.55 4.69
N ASP A 135 24.86 4.13 5.12
CA ASP A 135 25.44 2.84 4.73
C ASP A 135 24.62 1.65 5.31
N TYR A 136 24.22 1.73 6.57
CA TYR A 136 23.35 0.73 7.22
C TYR A 136 21.92 0.74 6.64
N ALA A 137 21.41 1.92 6.26
CA ALA A 137 20.12 2.06 5.59
C ALA A 137 20.15 1.47 4.17
N LEU A 138 21.29 1.53 3.49
CA LEU A 138 21.50 0.95 2.16
C LEU A 138 21.69 -0.57 2.23
N ASP A 139 22.48 -1.07 3.19
CA ASP A 139 22.61 -2.50 3.52
C ASP A 139 21.21 -3.12 3.76
N LEU A 140 20.35 -2.43 4.53
CA LEU A 140 18.99 -2.88 4.86
C LEU A 140 18.04 -2.89 3.63
N ILE A 141 18.10 -1.89 2.75
CA ILE A 141 17.27 -1.84 1.53
C ILE A 141 17.62 -2.98 0.56
N LEU A 142 18.90 -3.41 0.55
CA LEU A 142 19.43 -4.43 -0.36
C LEU A 142 19.53 -5.83 0.27
N ASP A 143 18.92 -6.04 1.44
CA ASP A 143 18.94 -7.31 2.21
C ASP A 143 20.36 -7.87 2.47
N VAL A 144 21.35 -7.00 2.62
CA VAL A 144 22.77 -7.36 2.84
C VAL A 144 23.02 -7.68 4.32
N GLU A 145 23.66 -8.84 4.62
CA GLU A 145 24.16 -9.13 5.97
C GLU A 145 25.12 -8.01 6.41
N SER A 146 24.72 -7.21 7.41
CA SER A 146 25.51 -6.05 7.85
C SER A 146 26.93 -6.47 8.27
N SER A 147 27.92 -6.07 7.46
CA SER A 147 29.32 -6.50 7.62
C SER A 147 30.01 -5.91 8.85
N HIS A 148 29.36 -4.92 9.49
CA HIS A 148 29.86 -4.07 10.54
C HIS A 148 30.03 -4.78 11.91
N GLY A 149 29.18 -5.77 12.22
CA GLY A 149 29.25 -6.52 13.48
C GLY A 149 28.85 -5.73 14.74
N ASP A 150 28.28 -4.53 14.57
CA ASP A 150 27.86 -3.65 15.65
C ASP A 150 26.52 -4.10 16.28
N MET A 151 26.51 -4.25 17.61
CA MET A 151 25.30 -4.53 18.40
C MET A 151 24.52 -3.23 18.67
N PHE A 152 23.63 -2.85 17.75
CA PHE A 152 22.72 -1.70 17.93
C PHE A 152 21.68 -1.90 19.04
N THR A 153 21.31 -0.83 19.73
CA THR A 153 20.12 -0.80 20.61
C THR A 153 18.83 -0.82 19.79
N GLU A 154 17.70 -1.17 20.41
CA GLU A 154 16.37 -1.13 19.77
C GLU A 154 16.06 0.26 19.17
N GLU A 155 16.30 1.33 19.93
CA GLU A 155 16.19 2.73 19.49
C GLU A 155 17.10 3.07 18.29
N GLN A 156 18.31 2.50 18.21
CA GLN A 156 19.19 2.69 17.06
C GLN A 156 18.69 1.95 15.81
N ASN A 157 18.08 0.78 15.97
CA ASN A 157 17.48 0.06 14.84
C ASN A 157 16.25 0.81 14.30
N GLU A 158 15.37 1.35 15.15
CA GLU A 158 14.26 2.21 14.72
C GLU A 158 14.73 3.44 13.90
N LEU A 159 15.89 4.00 14.24
CA LEU A 159 16.51 5.10 13.49
C LEU A 159 17.10 4.67 12.14
N VAL A 160 17.62 3.43 12.02
CA VAL A 160 18.09 2.86 10.75
C VAL A 160 16.91 2.48 9.85
N GLU A 161 15.84 1.91 10.41
CA GLU A 161 14.60 1.64 9.67
C GLU A 161 14.00 2.92 9.09
N SER A 162 13.85 3.98 9.89
CA SER A 162 13.34 5.27 9.39
C SER A 162 14.30 5.97 8.41
N ALA A 163 15.60 5.69 8.49
CA ALA A 163 16.57 6.11 7.49
C ALA A 163 16.43 5.36 6.16
N ALA A 164 16.16 4.05 6.20
CA ALA A 164 15.90 3.23 5.02
C ALA A 164 14.61 3.67 4.29
N GLU A 165 13.52 3.91 5.01
CA GLU A 165 12.30 4.49 4.42
C GLU A 165 12.58 5.82 3.69
N MET A 166 13.38 6.70 4.30
CA MET A 166 13.73 8.00 3.74
C MET A 166 14.69 7.89 2.55
N LEU A 167 15.67 6.97 2.61
CA LEU A 167 16.60 6.71 1.52
C LEU A 167 15.88 6.11 0.32
N TYR A 168 15.10 5.05 0.52
CA TYR A 168 14.30 4.43 -0.54
C TYR A 168 13.34 5.43 -1.19
N GLY A 169 12.68 6.28 -0.39
CA GLY A 169 11.84 7.36 -0.91
C GLY A 169 12.59 8.35 -1.81
N LEU A 170 13.79 8.77 -1.42
CA LEU A 170 14.64 9.68 -2.22
C LEU A 170 15.25 9.00 -3.46
N ILE A 171 15.51 7.69 -3.41
CA ILE A 171 15.91 6.87 -4.56
C ILE A 171 14.76 6.74 -5.56
N HIS A 172 13.57 6.38 -5.08
CA HIS A 172 12.36 6.22 -5.88
C HIS A 172 12.02 7.51 -6.66
N ALA A 173 12.15 8.69 -6.04
CA ALA A 173 11.97 9.99 -6.68
C ALA A 173 12.89 10.21 -7.91
N ARG A 174 14.11 9.64 -7.90
CA ARG A 174 15.03 9.63 -9.05
C ARG A 174 14.66 8.53 -10.04
N TYR A 175 14.38 7.33 -9.55
CA TYR A 175 14.11 6.14 -10.35
C TYR A 175 12.88 6.30 -11.26
N ILE A 176 11.78 6.91 -10.79
CA ILE A 176 10.56 7.12 -11.60
C ILE A 176 10.72 8.14 -12.74
N LEU A 177 11.87 8.82 -12.83
CA LEU A 177 12.26 9.66 -13.96
C LEU A 177 13.09 8.90 -15.01
N THR A 178 13.47 7.64 -14.75
CA THR A 178 14.17 6.76 -15.69
C THR A 178 13.20 6.03 -16.63
N GLY A 179 13.74 5.38 -17.67
CA GLY A 179 12.94 4.57 -18.59
C GLY A 179 12.29 3.33 -17.95
N LYS A 180 12.98 2.65 -17.01
CA LYS A 180 12.41 1.51 -16.28
C LYS A 180 11.31 2.00 -15.31
N GLY A 181 11.60 2.98 -14.47
CA GLY A 181 10.65 3.51 -13.48
C GLY A 181 9.40 4.15 -14.08
N MET A 182 9.53 4.86 -15.22
CA MET A 182 8.34 5.35 -15.95
C MET A 182 7.45 4.21 -16.47
N ALA A 183 8.02 3.06 -16.85
CA ALA A 183 7.26 1.89 -17.29
C ALA A 183 6.55 1.19 -16.12
N ALA A 184 7.23 1.01 -14.98
CA ALA A 184 6.62 0.48 -13.77
C ALA A 184 5.44 1.36 -13.30
N MET A 185 5.64 2.68 -13.23
CA MET A 185 4.59 3.64 -12.88
C MET A 185 3.48 3.73 -13.95
N LEU A 186 3.73 3.35 -15.21
CA LEU A 186 2.71 3.28 -16.25
C LEU A 186 1.71 2.13 -16.02
N GLU A 187 2.16 0.96 -15.56
CA GLU A 187 1.23 -0.13 -15.23
C GLU A 187 0.35 0.24 -14.03
N LYS A 188 0.95 0.82 -12.97
CA LYS A 188 0.20 1.37 -11.82
C LYS A 188 -0.80 2.47 -12.24
N TYR A 189 -0.45 3.31 -13.22
CA TYR A 189 -1.37 4.32 -13.77
C TYR A 189 -2.58 3.70 -14.49
N LYS A 190 -2.37 2.63 -15.28
CA LYS A 190 -3.44 1.88 -15.96
C LYS A 190 -4.37 1.17 -14.96
N ASN A 191 -3.81 0.66 -13.87
CA ASN A 191 -4.53 -0.07 -12.82
C ASN A 191 -5.31 0.83 -11.85
N TYR A 192 -5.12 2.16 -11.94
CA TYR A 192 -5.73 3.19 -11.10
C TYR A 192 -5.22 3.23 -9.64
N ASP A 193 -4.04 2.67 -9.36
CA ASP A 193 -3.41 2.61 -8.03
C ASP A 193 -3.31 3.99 -7.37
N PHE A 194 -2.89 4.99 -8.16
CA PHE A 194 -2.77 6.39 -7.77
C PHE A 194 -4.12 7.11 -7.55
N GLY A 195 -5.22 6.37 -7.65
CA GLY A 195 -6.57 6.87 -7.49
C GLY A 195 -7.07 7.71 -8.67
N ARG A 196 -8.18 8.41 -8.42
CA ARG A 196 -8.98 9.09 -9.45
C ARG A 196 -9.34 10.51 -9.02
N CYS A 197 -9.37 11.42 -9.99
CA CYS A 197 -9.64 12.84 -9.77
C CYS A 197 -10.98 13.05 -9.03
N PRO A 198 -11.00 13.85 -7.93
CA PRO A 198 -12.21 14.07 -7.14
C PRO A 198 -13.27 14.95 -7.82
N ARG A 199 -12.95 15.66 -8.92
CA ARG A 199 -13.89 16.51 -9.64
C ARG A 199 -14.84 15.67 -10.51
N VAL A 200 -16.14 15.81 -10.26
CA VAL A 200 -17.23 15.13 -11.00
C VAL A 200 -17.05 15.19 -12.52
N TYR A 201 -16.80 16.38 -13.09
CA TYR A 201 -16.62 16.57 -14.54
C TYR A 201 -15.30 16.03 -15.12
N CYS A 202 -14.38 15.51 -14.29
CA CYS A 202 -13.27 14.70 -14.77
C CYS A 202 -13.66 13.24 -15.00
N CYS A 203 -14.85 12.81 -14.57
CA CYS A 203 -15.41 11.48 -14.81
C CYS A 203 -14.53 10.33 -14.29
N GLY A 204 -13.90 10.51 -13.12
CA GLY A 204 -13.04 9.47 -12.52
C GLY A 204 -11.72 9.22 -13.26
N GLN A 205 -11.19 10.25 -13.93
CA GLN A 205 -9.86 10.27 -14.57
C GLN A 205 -8.76 9.71 -13.64
N PRO A 206 -7.92 8.76 -14.08
CA PRO A 206 -6.74 8.32 -13.35
C PRO A 206 -5.73 9.47 -13.18
N CYS A 207 -5.20 9.58 -11.97
CA CYS A 207 -4.24 10.60 -11.55
C CYS A 207 -2.81 10.03 -11.47
N LEU A 208 -1.83 10.89 -11.20
CA LEU A 208 -0.43 10.54 -10.95
C LEU A 208 -0.01 11.12 -9.59
N PRO A 209 0.85 10.46 -8.79
CA PRO A 209 1.43 11.07 -7.59
C PRO A 209 2.27 12.30 -7.94
N VAL A 210 2.40 13.22 -6.98
CA VAL A 210 3.20 14.45 -7.12
C VAL A 210 3.60 15.00 -5.75
N GLY A 211 4.84 15.48 -5.64
CA GLY A 211 5.31 16.33 -4.55
C GLY A 211 5.05 17.81 -4.83
N GLN A 212 4.69 18.58 -3.80
CA GLN A 212 4.61 20.05 -3.92
C GLN A 212 5.98 20.74 -3.71
N SER A 213 6.98 19.95 -3.32
CA SER A 213 8.37 20.31 -3.07
C SER A 213 9.23 19.07 -3.26
N ASP A 214 10.47 19.24 -3.73
CA ASP A 214 11.49 18.19 -3.78
C ASP A 214 12.33 18.14 -2.48
N ILE A 215 12.02 18.99 -1.49
CA ILE A 215 12.66 19.04 -0.17
C ILE A 215 11.87 18.16 0.81
N SER A 216 12.54 17.20 1.44
CA SER A 216 11.92 16.28 2.39
C SER A 216 11.23 16.96 3.58
N ARG A 217 10.19 16.31 4.09
CA ARG A 217 9.33 16.69 5.22
C ARG A 217 8.60 18.04 5.01
N SER A 218 8.62 18.59 3.79
CA SER A 218 7.96 19.84 3.43
C SER A 218 6.46 19.70 3.18
N SER A 219 6.00 18.56 2.66
CA SER A 219 4.58 18.30 2.37
C SER A 219 4.37 16.83 2.05
N THR A 220 3.27 16.22 2.52
CA THR A 220 2.91 14.86 2.10
C THR A 220 2.61 14.76 0.60
N VAL A 221 2.57 13.55 0.05
CA VAL A 221 2.23 13.30 -1.36
C VAL A 221 0.83 13.82 -1.74
N LYS A 222 0.68 14.25 -2.99
CA LYS A 222 -0.58 14.69 -3.61
C LYS A 222 -0.82 13.92 -4.91
N ILE A 223 -1.99 14.09 -5.51
CA ILE A 223 -2.33 13.52 -6.81
C ILE A 223 -2.63 14.61 -7.84
N PHE A 224 -1.92 14.58 -8.98
CA PHE A 224 -2.14 15.45 -10.13
C PHE A 224 -3.18 14.83 -11.08
N CYS A 225 -4.15 15.63 -11.52
CA CYS A 225 -5.13 15.21 -12.54
C CYS A 225 -4.78 15.76 -13.94
N PRO A 226 -4.44 14.91 -14.92
CA PRO A 226 -4.11 15.37 -16.28
C PRO A 226 -5.29 15.93 -17.09
N LYS A 227 -6.54 15.78 -16.62
CA LYS A 227 -7.77 16.24 -17.32
C LYS A 227 -8.24 17.63 -16.90
N CYS A 228 -7.83 18.09 -15.72
CA CYS A 228 -8.12 19.43 -15.23
C CYS A 228 -6.89 20.21 -14.78
N GLU A 229 -5.69 19.64 -14.92
CA GLU A 229 -4.38 20.30 -14.76
C GLU A 229 -4.21 20.93 -13.37
N ASP A 230 -4.56 20.13 -12.34
CA ASP A 230 -4.83 20.60 -10.98
C ASP A 230 -4.56 19.47 -9.97
N VAL A 231 -4.27 19.82 -8.72
CA VAL A 231 -3.65 18.94 -7.69
C VAL A 231 -4.58 18.74 -6.49
N TYR A 232 -4.64 17.51 -5.97
CA TYR A 232 -5.55 17.12 -4.89
C TYR A 232 -4.87 16.28 -3.82
N TYR A 233 -5.48 16.23 -2.63
CA TYR A 233 -5.16 15.23 -1.63
C TYR A 233 -5.62 13.83 -2.11
N PRO A 234 -4.87 12.76 -1.79
CA PRO A 234 -5.35 11.39 -1.94
C PRO A 234 -6.69 11.18 -1.21
N ARG A 235 -7.54 10.28 -1.73
CA ARG A 235 -8.79 9.86 -1.06
C ARG A 235 -8.59 8.68 -0.12
N ILE A 236 -7.58 7.85 -0.39
CA ILE A 236 -7.14 6.76 0.47
C ILE A 236 -6.39 7.40 1.64
N LYS A 237 -6.47 6.77 2.82
CA LYS A 237 -5.52 7.07 3.91
C LYS A 237 -4.19 6.39 3.61
N ASN A 238 -3.48 6.92 2.62
CA ASN A 238 -2.02 6.80 2.61
C ASN A 238 -1.52 7.35 3.96
N GLN A 239 -0.43 6.80 4.48
CA GLN A 239 0.23 7.37 5.67
C GLN A 239 0.85 8.72 5.29
N ASP A 240 1.49 9.44 6.21
CA ASP A 240 2.06 10.78 5.95
C ASP A 240 3.35 10.75 5.09
N ILE A 241 3.32 9.96 4.01
CA ILE A 241 4.35 9.76 2.99
C ILE A 241 4.70 11.09 2.35
N ASP A 242 6.00 11.35 2.26
CA ASP A 242 6.56 12.58 1.73
C ASP A 242 6.26 12.75 0.23
N GLY A 243 5.91 13.98 -0.15
CA GLY A 243 5.80 14.35 -1.56
C GLY A 243 7.15 14.34 -2.27
N ALA A 244 8.25 14.59 -1.54
CA ALA A 244 9.60 14.55 -2.08
C ALA A 244 9.95 13.18 -2.69
N TYR A 245 9.35 12.08 -2.21
CA TYR A 245 9.57 10.72 -2.72
C TYR A 245 8.95 10.45 -4.10
N PHE A 246 8.21 11.41 -4.64
CA PHE A 246 7.68 11.42 -6.02
C PHE A 246 8.12 12.66 -6.81
N GLY A 247 8.59 13.69 -6.11
CA GLY A 247 9.06 14.95 -6.67
C GLY A 247 8.02 15.79 -7.39
N THR A 248 8.42 17.00 -7.75
CA THR A 248 7.60 17.97 -8.52
C THR A 248 7.51 17.61 -10.00
N THR A 249 8.53 16.90 -10.53
CA THR A 249 8.72 16.73 -11.98
C THR A 249 7.98 15.52 -12.56
N PHE A 250 7.83 14.43 -11.80
CA PHE A 250 7.34 13.14 -12.31
C PHE A 250 6.07 13.20 -13.18
N PRO A 251 4.93 13.75 -12.73
CA PRO A 251 3.69 13.67 -13.51
C PRO A 251 3.76 14.47 -14.82
N HIS A 252 4.60 15.50 -14.86
CA HIS A 252 4.77 16.34 -16.05
C HIS A 252 5.66 15.63 -17.08
N LEU A 253 6.77 15.03 -16.63
CA LEU A 253 7.67 14.25 -17.49
C LEU A 253 6.97 12.97 -18.01
N PHE A 254 6.26 12.23 -17.15
CA PHE A 254 5.46 11.06 -17.54
C PHE A 254 4.50 11.37 -18.70
N LEU A 255 3.81 12.52 -18.64
CA LEU A 255 2.88 12.96 -19.70
C LEU A 255 3.59 13.55 -20.94
N MET A 256 4.88 13.88 -20.85
CA MET A 256 5.72 14.19 -22.01
C MET A 256 6.19 12.91 -22.71
N THR A 257 6.58 11.88 -21.95
CA THR A 257 6.98 10.55 -22.44
C THR A 257 5.80 9.78 -23.05
N TYR A 258 4.61 9.86 -22.43
CA TYR A 258 3.40 9.16 -22.87
C TYR A 258 2.31 10.15 -23.34
N PRO A 259 2.53 10.92 -24.43
CA PRO A 259 1.62 11.98 -24.85
C PRO A 259 0.23 11.47 -25.28
N HIS A 260 0.14 10.20 -25.67
CA HIS A 260 -1.12 9.54 -26.03
C HIS A 260 -2.06 9.30 -24.83
N LEU A 261 -1.56 9.40 -23.59
CA LEU A 261 -2.35 9.32 -22.37
C LEU A 261 -2.95 10.67 -21.92
N LYS A 262 -2.58 11.78 -22.57
CA LYS A 262 -3.13 13.11 -22.27
C LYS A 262 -4.63 13.14 -22.61
N PRO A 263 -5.53 13.26 -21.62
CA PRO A 263 -6.97 13.23 -21.86
C PRO A 263 -7.46 14.55 -22.47
N GLN A 264 -8.58 14.51 -23.19
CA GLN A 264 -9.27 15.73 -23.60
C GLN A 264 -9.75 16.52 -22.38
N LYS A 265 -9.48 17.83 -22.36
CA LYS A 265 -9.86 18.75 -21.27
C LYS A 265 -11.36 18.70 -21.01
N ALA A 266 -11.76 18.81 -19.75
CA ALA A 266 -13.16 18.74 -19.34
C ALA A 266 -14.02 19.84 -20.02
N SER A 267 -14.88 19.44 -20.96
CA SER A 267 -15.76 20.35 -21.72
C SER A 267 -16.92 20.93 -20.90
N GLN A 268 -17.19 20.37 -19.72
CA GLN A 268 -18.24 20.80 -18.81
C GLN A 268 -17.67 21.33 -17.49
N ARG A 269 -18.32 22.38 -16.97
CA ARG A 269 -18.05 22.95 -15.65
C ARG A 269 -19.37 23.04 -14.88
N TYR A 270 -19.31 22.97 -13.56
CA TYR A 270 -20.48 23.17 -12.72
C TYR A 270 -21.13 24.53 -13.01
N ILE A 271 -22.46 24.51 -13.17
CA ILE A 271 -23.30 25.70 -13.31
C ILE A 271 -24.17 25.75 -12.06
N PRO A 272 -23.85 26.60 -11.05
CA PRO A 272 -24.66 26.72 -9.86
C PRO A 272 -26.04 27.26 -10.21
N ARG A 273 -27.08 26.70 -9.57
CA ARG A 273 -28.47 27.05 -9.81
C ARG A 273 -29.28 27.13 -8.52
N VAL A 274 -30.21 28.07 -8.46
CA VAL A 274 -31.19 28.23 -7.38
C VAL A 274 -32.58 28.27 -8.04
N PHE A 275 -33.49 27.39 -7.60
CA PHE A 275 -34.80 27.14 -8.24
C PHE A 275 -34.72 26.98 -9.78
N GLY A 276 -33.65 26.33 -10.27
CA GLY A 276 -33.39 26.12 -11.69
C GLY A 276 -32.70 27.28 -12.42
N PHE A 277 -32.82 28.52 -11.93
CA PHE A 277 -32.15 29.70 -12.49
C PHE A 277 -30.64 29.66 -12.25
N LYS A 278 -29.84 30.09 -13.22
CA LYS A 278 -28.38 30.18 -13.08
C LYS A 278 -28.04 31.35 -12.16
N ILE A 279 -27.12 31.15 -11.20
CA ILE A 279 -26.60 32.28 -10.40
C ILE A 279 -25.73 33.16 -11.30
N HIS A 280 -25.88 34.49 -11.21
CA HIS A 280 -25.00 35.45 -11.86
C HIS A 280 -23.58 35.39 -11.23
N LYS A 281 -22.56 35.89 -11.92
CA LYS A 281 -21.26 36.13 -11.26
C LYS A 281 -21.38 37.40 -10.41
N PRO A 282 -20.75 37.48 -9.23
CA PRO A 282 -20.40 38.78 -8.65
C PRO A 282 -19.38 39.52 -9.53
#